data_AF-A0A965S396-F1
#
_entry.id   AF-A0A965S396-F1
#
_cell.length_a   1.000
_cell.length_b   1.000
_cell.length_c   1.000
_cell.angle_alpha   90.00
_cell.angle_beta   90.00
_cell.angle_gamma   90.00
#
_symmetry.space_group_name_H-M   'P 1'
#
loop_
_entity.id
_entity.type
_entity.pdbx_description
1 polymer ?
#
loop_
_entity_poly.entity_id
_entity_poly.type
_entity_poly.pdbx_seq_one_letter_code
_entity_poly.pdbx_strand_id
1 'polypeptide(L)'
;ELGEPVKIHNDVEEKKAEETGFSINDDDRYLICEIQVDLNLPGYEEEDDVAVPYIVTIDKGTNKVLSIYRNWREGDHLYKKRQHLVQYDYVPGFGAYGFGYIHLIGGYARAGTMLIRQLVDAGTLSNLPGGLKSRGLRVKGDDTPIAPGEFRDVDVPSGAIKDNIMTLPYKEPSQVLAGLLDKISEEGRRLGSIADMKVSDMSSQAPVGTTLALLERQLKTMSAVQARVHAAMKQEFKLLKDIIRDFTPEDYSYIPEGGNRKAKQEDYEHVEIIPVSDPNAATMAQRIMQYQAVIQLSAQAPQIYDLPQLHRQMIEVLGVKNADKLVPLPEDQHPKDPVSENMAFLRMEPTKAFIYQDHDAHIATHMTFIRDPMIQQMIGQNPMAQQIGSAVQAHVAEHLSFLYRKKIEEQIGVPLPPPNEKLPEDIEVEISRLTAQAGAQLLQMNMAQAQQQQAMQQAQDPIVQMQQAELQIKAEEVKRKAAKDQADIALAQARLKVEQERIAIEAQKERQRLSAKAVETDKKLKADVLTKMTRT
;
A
#
# COMPACT_ATOMS: atom_id res chain seq x y z
N GLU A 1 -10.67 -69.97 14.97
CA GLU A 1 -11.76 -70.05 13.97
C GLU A 1 -12.90 -69.13 14.38
N LEU A 2 -13.50 -68.43 13.41
CA LEU A 2 -14.50 -67.36 13.59
C LEU A 2 -15.91 -67.76 13.13
N GLY A 3 -16.10 -68.95 12.56
CA GLY A 3 -17.41 -69.41 12.05
C GLY A 3 -17.75 -68.81 10.69
N GLU A 4 -19.03 -68.79 10.31
CA GLU A 4 -19.54 -68.02 9.17
C GLU A 4 -19.87 -66.58 9.61
N PRO A 5 -19.71 -65.57 8.72
CA PRO A 5 -19.98 -64.17 9.05
C PRO A 5 -21.46 -63.96 9.41
N VAL A 6 -21.70 -63.35 10.58
CA VAL A 6 -23.05 -63.01 11.05
C VAL A 6 -23.49 -61.70 10.40
N LYS A 7 -24.60 -61.73 9.68
CA LYS A 7 -25.18 -60.57 8.98
C LYS A 7 -25.92 -59.69 9.99
N ILE A 8 -25.32 -58.55 10.33
CA ILE A 8 -25.93 -57.53 11.20
C ILE A 8 -26.15 -56.28 10.34
N HIS A 9 -27.40 -55.99 10.00
CA HIS A 9 -27.75 -54.84 9.17
C HIS A 9 -27.99 -53.60 10.03
N ASN A 10 -27.57 -52.45 9.51
CA ASN A 10 -27.86 -51.14 10.08
C ASN A 10 -28.86 -50.40 9.18
N ASP A 11 -29.79 -49.62 9.75
CA ASP A 11 -30.79 -48.81 9.03
C ASP A 11 -30.19 -48.00 7.86
N VAL A 12 -28.93 -47.57 7.99
CA VAL A 12 -28.19 -46.82 6.96
C VAL A 12 -27.78 -47.73 5.78
N GLU A 13 -27.32 -48.94 6.06
CA GLU A 13 -26.94 -49.90 5.04
C GLU A 13 -28.15 -50.42 4.28
N GLU A 14 -29.27 -50.64 4.99
CA GLU A 14 -30.54 -51.01 4.37
C GLU A 14 -31.00 -49.95 3.38
N LYS A 15 -31.03 -48.67 3.78
CA LYS A 15 -31.39 -47.55 2.90
C LYS A 15 -30.45 -47.38 1.72
N LYS A 16 -29.13 -47.55 1.92
CA LYS A 16 -28.17 -47.49 0.81
C LYS A 16 -28.44 -48.59 -0.19
N ALA A 17 -28.70 -49.80 0.27
CA ALA A 17 -28.97 -50.93 -0.60
C ALA A 17 -30.27 -50.75 -1.39
N GLU A 18 -31.33 -50.20 -0.75
CA GLU A 18 -32.56 -49.81 -1.43
C GLU A 18 -32.33 -48.75 -2.52
N GLU A 19 -31.55 -47.69 -2.23
CA GLU A 19 -31.24 -46.65 -3.22
C GLU A 19 -30.39 -47.15 -4.38
N THR A 20 -29.47 -48.08 -4.10
CA THR A 20 -28.49 -48.57 -5.09
C THR A 20 -28.98 -49.82 -5.84
N GLY A 21 -30.11 -50.41 -5.42
CA GLY A 21 -30.70 -51.60 -6.02
C GLY A 21 -29.94 -52.91 -5.74
N PHE A 22 -29.12 -52.95 -4.69
CA PHE A 22 -28.37 -54.15 -4.30
C PHE A 22 -29.12 -54.95 -3.22
N SER A 23 -29.01 -56.28 -3.28
CA SER A 23 -29.47 -57.16 -2.21
C SER A 23 -28.47 -57.12 -1.06
N ILE A 24 -28.92 -56.74 0.15
CA ILE A 24 -28.11 -56.67 1.37
C ILE A 24 -27.60 -58.06 1.79
N ASN A 25 -28.26 -59.11 1.30
CA ASN A 25 -28.01 -60.49 1.70
C ASN A 25 -26.74 -61.11 1.09
N ASP A 26 -26.03 -60.44 0.17
CA ASP A 26 -24.87 -61.00 -0.53
C ASP A 26 -23.51 -60.51 0.02
N ASP A 27 -23.46 -59.98 1.25
CA ASP A 27 -22.20 -59.59 1.91
C ASP A 27 -21.62 -60.71 2.78
N ASP A 28 -20.50 -61.29 2.35
CA ASP A 28 -19.77 -62.36 3.05
C ASP A 28 -18.60 -61.81 3.92
N ARG A 29 -18.55 -60.50 4.19
CA ARG A 29 -17.46 -59.89 4.97
C ARG A 29 -17.75 -59.97 6.48
N TYR A 30 -16.69 -60.22 7.27
CA TYR A 30 -16.76 -60.09 8.74
C TYR A 30 -16.78 -58.62 9.14
N LEU A 31 -17.65 -58.29 10.10
CA LEU A 31 -17.71 -56.94 10.65
C LEU A 31 -16.92 -56.87 11.96
N ILE A 32 -15.75 -56.25 11.87
CA ILE A 32 -14.81 -56.11 12.99
C ILE A 32 -15.00 -54.72 13.61
N CYS A 33 -15.14 -54.67 14.94
CA CYS A 33 -15.16 -53.43 15.70
C CYS A 33 -13.82 -53.23 16.39
N GLU A 34 -13.16 -52.10 16.10
CA GLU A 34 -12.01 -51.63 16.85
C GLU A 34 -12.47 -50.61 17.90
N ILE A 35 -12.23 -50.92 19.17
CA ILE A 35 -12.70 -50.16 20.31
C ILE A 35 -11.48 -49.61 21.07
N GLN A 36 -11.38 -48.28 21.15
CA GLN A 36 -10.34 -47.60 21.91
C GLN A 36 -10.87 -47.23 23.30
N VAL A 37 -10.47 -47.97 24.32
CA VAL A 37 -10.99 -47.86 25.69
C VAL A 37 -9.88 -47.93 26.72
N ASP A 38 -10.08 -47.28 27.86
CA ASP A 38 -9.19 -47.37 29.00
C ASP A 38 -9.59 -48.60 29.83
N LEU A 39 -8.68 -49.56 29.99
CA LEU A 39 -8.95 -50.85 30.62
C LEU A 39 -7.86 -51.23 31.62
N ASN A 40 -8.26 -51.84 32.74
CA ASN A 40 -7.38 -52.61 33.61
C ASN A 40 -7.44 -54.08 33.18
N LEU A 41 -6.35 -54.59 32.63
CA LEU A 41 -6.25 -55.98 32.20
C LEU A 41 -5.67 -56.84 33.33
N PRO A 42 -6.35 -57.94 33.73
CA PRO A 42 -5.84 -58.83 34.77
C PRO A 42 -4.44 -59.35 34.43
N GLY A 43 -3.46 -59.11 35.31
CA GLY A 43 -2.05 -59.49 35.11
C GLY A 43 -1.17 -58.44 34.43
N TYR A 44 -1.73 -57.31 33.99
CA TYR A 44 -1.03 -56.09 33.55
C TYR A 44 -1.56 -54.87 34.32
N GLU A 45 -2.01 -55.09 35.55
CA GLU A 45 -2.50 -54.06 36.45
C GLU A 45 -1.31 -53.24 36.96
N GLU A 46 -1.42 -51.91 36.88
CA GLU A 46 -0.44 -51.01 37.47
C GLU A 46 -0.75 -50.79 38.96
N GLU A 47 0.28 -50.41 39.72
CA GLU A 47 0.27 -50.32 41.20
C GLU A 47 -0.90 -49.49 41.79
N ASP A 48 -1.44 -48.56 41.01
CA ASP A 48 -2.52 -47.64 41.41
C ASP A 48 -3.92 -48.00 40.88
N ASP A 49 -4.09 -49.15 40.20
CA ASP A 49 -5.38 -49.60 39.59
C ASP A 49 -5.97 -48.57 38.59
N VAL A 50 -5.10 -47.77 37.96
CA VAL A 50 -5.50 -46.75 36.98
C VAL A 50 -5.66 -47.36 35.59
N ALA A 51 -6.84 -47.19 34.99
CA ALA A 51 -7.14 -47.64 33.63
C ALA A 51 -6.23 -46.98 32.59
N VAL A 52 -5.49 -47.80 31.84
CA VAL A 52 -4.57 -47.38 30.77
C VAL A 52 -5.18 -47.63 29.38
N PRO A 53 -4.79 -46.86 28.34
CA PRO A 53 -5.50 -46.87 27.07
C PRO A 53 -5.14 -48.09 26.20
N TYR A 54 -6.10 -48.93 25.85
CA TYR A 54 -5.94 -50.09 24.96
C TYR A 54 -6.80 -49.97 23.70
N ILE A 55 -6.37 -50.65 22.63
CA ILE A 55 -7.15 -50.90 21.42
C ILE A 55 -7.58 -52.36 21.44
N VAL A 56 -8.89 -52.59 21.56
CA VAL A 56 -9.48 -53.94 21.57
C VAL A 56 -10.24 -54.15 20.27
N THR A 57 -9.84 -55.17 19.54
CA THR A 57 -10.50 -55.56 18.29
C THR A 57 -11.42 -56.74 18.59
N ILE A 58 -12.71 -56.59 18.32
CA ILE A 58 -13.72 -57.64 18.49
C ILE A 58 -14.41 -57.94 17.16
N ASP A 59 -14.78 -59.19 16.95
CA ASP A 59 -15.76 -59.53 15.93
C ASP A 59 -17.17 -59.25 16.46
N LYS A 60 -17.96 -58.43 15.77
CA LYS A 60 -19.30 -58.04 16.23
C LYS A 60 -20.29 -59.21 16.18
N GLY A 61 -20.08 -60.15 15.26
CA GLY A 61 -20.97 -61.31 15.11
C GLY A 61 -20.89 -62.26 16.30
N THR A 62 -19.65 -62.61 16.68
CA THR A 62 -19.40 -63.61 17.74
C THR A 62 -19.03 -63.01 19.09
N ASN A 63 -18.86 -61.68 19.18
CA ASN A 63 -18.29 -60.96 20.34
C ASN A 63 -16.91 -61.49 20.80
N LYS A 64 -16.21 -62.19 19.91
CA LYS A 64 -14.91 -62.76 20.23
C LYS A 64 -13.84 -61.69 20.09
N VAL A 65 -13.00 -61.56 21.12
CA VAL A 65 -11.82 -60.69 21.08
C VAL A 65 -10.80 -61.30 20.13
N LEU A 66 -10.38 -60.53 19.12
CA LEU A 66 -9.39 -60.90 18.12
C LEU A 66 -7.98 -60.48 18.55
N SER A 67 -7.85 -59.25 19.04
CA SER A 67 -6.56 -58.68 19.44
C SER A 67 -6.74 -57.58 20.47
N ILE A 68 -5.72 -57.43 21.33
CA ILE A 68 -5.60 -56.33 22.29
C ILE A 68 -4.21 -55.71 22.10
N TYR A 69 -4.16 -54.42 21.79
CA TYR A 69 -2.92 -53.68 21.59
C TYR A 69 -2.82 -52.50 22.57
N ARG A 70 -1.61 -52.22 23.05
CA ARG A 70 -1.33 -51.04 23.88
C ARG A 70 -1.45 -49.77 23.02
N ASN A 71 -2.15 -48.74 23.52
CA ASN A 71 -2.35 -47.49 22.81
C ASN A 71 -1.43 -46.35 23.29
N TRP A 72 -0.23 -46.68 23.76
CA TRP A 72 0.81 -45.73 24.18
C TRP A 72 2.18 -46.18 23.62
N ARG A 73 3.20 -45.32 23.71
CA ARG A 73 4.56 -45.66 23.25
C ARG A 73 5.28 -46.50 24.29
N GLU A 74 6.12 -47.42 23.84
CA GLU A 74 7.00 -48.20 24.73
C GLU A 74 7.97 -47.24 25.44
N GLY A 75 8.02 -47.30 26.77
CA GLY A 75 8.84 -46.38 27.60
C GLY A 75 8.14 -45.09 28.05
N ASP A 76 6.87 -44.85 27.68
CA ASP A 76 6.10 -43.71 28.20
C ASP A 76 5.47 -44.02 29.57
N HIS A 77 6.06 -43.48 30.64
CA HIS A 77 5.57 -43.61 32.02
C HIS A 77 4.27 -42.84 32.29
N LEU A 78 3.84 -41.96 31.39
CA LEU A 78 2.59 -41.19 31.54
C LEU A 78 1.40 -41.84 30.80
N TYR A 79 1.61 -42.99 30.15
CA TYR A 79 0.58 -43.76 29.43
C TYR A 79 -0.30 -42.88 28.53
N LYS A 80 0.28 -41.90 27.82
CA LYS A 80 -0.49 -40.97 27.01
C LYS A 80 -1.12 -41.70 25.83
N LYS A 81 -2.46 -41.63 25.75
CA LYS A 81 -3.24 -42.19 24.64
C LYS A 81 -2.76 -41.61 23.31
N ARG A 82 -2.42 -42.50 22.37
CA ARG A 82 -2.15 -42.13 20.98
C ARG A 82 -3.45 -41.90 20.24
N GLN A 83 -3.54 -40.75 19.56
CA GLN A 83 -4.65 -40.43 18.68
C GLN A 83 -4.35 -41.04 17.30
N HIS A 84 -5.25 -41.87 16.77
CA HIS A 84 -5.10 -42.46 15.43
C HIS A 84 -6.10 -41.91 14.41
N LEU A 85 -7.15 -41.25 14.89
CA LEU A 85 -8.26 -40.77 14.08
C LEU A 85 -8.39 -39.26 14.27
N VAL A 86 -8.65 -38.54 13.18
CA VAL A 86 -8.94 -37.11 13.21
C VAL A 86 -10.33 -36.92 12.65
N GLN A 87 -11.17 -36.22 13.42
CA GLN A 87 -12.56 -35.98 13.06
C GLN A 87 -12.71 -34.60 12.43
N TYR A 88 -13.29 -34.58 11.22
CA TYR A 88 -13.59 -33.37 10.48
C TYR A 88 -15.04 -32.96 10.69
N ASP A 89 -15.28 -32.15 11.72
CA ASP A 89 -16.63 -31.69 12.06
C ASP A 89 -16.94 -30.30 11.49
N TYR A 90 -18.03 -30.21 10.74
CA TYR A 90 -18.55 -28.93 10.26
C TYR A 90 -19.22 -28.15 11.41
N VAL A 91 -20.14 -28.79 12.14
CA VAL A 91 -20.74 -28.29 13.39
C VAL A 91 -20.71 -29.40 14.44
N PRO A 92 -20.36 -29.10 15.71
CA PRO A 92 -20.40 -30.11 16.78
C PRO A 92 -21.83 -30.65 16.95
N GLY A 93 -21.96 -31.97 16.97
CA GLY A 93 -23.22 -32.66 17.16
C GLY A 93 -23.43 -33.13 18.60
N PHE A 94 -24.50 -33.88 18.82
CA PHE A 94 -24.75 -34.53 20.11
C PHE A 94 -23.99 -35.87 20.13
N GLY A 95 -23.02 -35.99 21.04
CA GLY A 95 -22.22 -37.21 21.21
C GLY A 95 -20.95 -37.22 20.35
N ALA A 96 -20.57 -38.41 19.85
CA ALA A 96 -19.31 -38.61 19.14
C ALA A 96 -19.30 -38.11 17.69
N TYR A 97 -20.45 -37.90 17.06
CA TYR A 97 -20.55 -37.49 15.65
C TYR A 97 -20.91 -36.00 15.51
N GLY A 98 -20.23 -35.31 14.59
CA GLY A 98 -20.58 -33.96 14.18
C GLY A 98 -21.66 -33.90 13.10
N PHE A 99 -22.32 -32.75 12.98
CA PHE A 99 -23.24 -32.46 11.89
C PHE A 99 -22.48 -31.93 10.67
N GLY A 100 -22.49 -32.68 9.57
CA GLY A 100 -22.08 -32.19 8.24
C GLY A 100 -23.05 -31.19 7.61
N TYR A 101 -22.61 -30.52 6.53
CA TYR A 101 -23.39 -29.51 5.80
C TYR A 101 -24.74 -30.03 5.28
N ILE A 102 -24.79 -31.28 4.80
CA ILE A 102 -26.01 -31.92 4.30
C ILE A 102 -27.07 -32.05 5.40
N HIS A 103 -26.68 -32.27 6.66
CA HIS A 103 -27.64 -32.34 7.77
C HIS A 103 -28.33 -30.99 8.01
N LEU A 104 -27.64 -29.88 7.75
CA LEU A 104 -28.17 -28.53 7.94
C LEU A 104 -29.08 -28.10 6.79
N ILE A 105 -28.68 -28.37 5.53
CA ILE A 105 -29.43 -27.92 4.34
C ILE A 105 -30.47 -28.95 3.85
N GLY A 106 -30.31 -30.23 4.20
CA GLY A 106 -31.12 -31.33 3.66
C GLY A 106 -32.61 -31.23 4.00
N GLY A 107 -32.97 -30.56 5.09
CA GLY A 107 -34.37 -30.24 5.41
C GLY A 107 -35.00 -29.30 4.37
N TYR A 108 -34.30 -28.21 4.03
CA TYR A 108 -34.72 -27.24 3.02
C TYR A 108 -34.80 -27.87 1.63
N ALA A 109 -33.80 -28.68 1.24
CA ALA A 109 -33.78 -29.36 -0.05
C ALA A 109 -34.95 -30.35 -0.22
N ARG A 110 -35.27 -31.13 0.83
CA ARG A 110 -36.42 -32.05 0.82
C ARG A 110 -37.74 -31.30 0.74
N ALA A 111 -37.92 -30.27 1.57
CA ALA A 111 -39.13 -29.46 1.56
C ALA A 111 -39.34 -28.73 0.22
N GLY A 112 -38.29 -28.13 -0.33
CA GLY A 112 -38.32 -27.48 -1.64
C GLY A 112 -38.69 -28.46 -2.75
N THR A 113 -38.08 -29.65 -2.76
CA THR A 113 -38.42 -30.71 -3.73
C THR A 113 -39.88 -31.16 -3.62
N MET A 114 -40.41 -31.32 -2.41
CA MET A 114 -41.82 -31.68 -2.19
C MET A 114 -42.76 -30.59 -2.70
N LEU A 115 -42.46 -29.31 -2.43
CA LEU A 115 -43.28 -28.19 -2.90
C LEU A 115 -43.24 -28.05 -4.42
N ILE A 116 -42.07 -28.19 -5.04
CA ILE A 116 -41.94 -28.19 -6.51
C ILE A 116 -42.80 -29.29 -7.12
N ARG A 117 -42.71 -30.53 -6.60
CA ARG A 117 -43.54 -31.65 -7.07
C ARG A 117 -45.03 -31.33 -6.96
N GLN A 118 -45.50 -30.85 -5.80
CA GLN A 118 -46.90 -30.49 -5.60
C GLN A 118 -47.39 -29.38 -6.53
N LEU A 119 -46.56 -28.36 -6.78
CA LEU A 119 -46.89 -27.25 -7.69
C LEU A 119 -46.97 -27.73 -9.14
N VAL A 120 -46.03 -28.58 -9.58
CA VAL A 120 -46.01 -29.17 -10.92
C VAL A 120 -47.20 -30.12 -11.10
N ASP A 121 -47.48 -30.98 -10.12
CA ASP A 121 -48.61 -31.90 -10.13
C ASP A 121 -49.95 -31.14 -10.17
N ALA A 122 -50.11 -30.08 -9.37
CA ALA A 122 -51.29 -29.22 -9.42
C ALA A 122 -51.44 -28.53 -10.79
N GLY A 123 -50.34 -28.09 -11.40
CA GLY A 123 -50.34 -27.48 -12.73
C GLY A 123 -50.72 -28.47 -13.83
N THR A 124 -50.17 -29.68 -13.81
CA THR A 124 -50.50 -30.73 -14.78
C THR A 124 -51.96 -31.17 -14.65
N LEU A 125 -52.46 -31.38 -13.43
CA LEU A 125 -53.86 -31.76 -13.18
C LEU A 125 -54.86 -30.66 -13.52
N SER A 126 -54.49 -29.39 -13.34
CA SER A 126 -55.31 -28.24 -13.77
C SER A 126 -55.36 -28.11 -15.30
N ASN A 127 -54.25 -28.39 -16.00
CA ASN A 127 -54.17 -28.29 -17.46
C ASN A 127 -54.80 -29.50 -18.17
N LEU A 128 -54.82 -30.67 -17.53
CA LEU A 128 -55.41 -31.91 -18.03
C LEU A 128 -56.42 -32.46 -17.02
N PRO A 129 -57.58 -31.79 -16.84
CA PRO A 129 -58.54 -32.19 -15.82
C PRO A 129 -59.20 -33.52 -16.17
N GLY A 130 -59.01 -34.53 -15.31
CA GLY A 130 -59.83 -35.74 -15.30
C GLY A 130 -61.25 -35.48 -14.77
N GLY A 131 -62.19 -36.35 -15.11
CA GLY A 131 -63.59 -36.20 -14.70
C GLY A 131 -64.40 -37.48 -14.79
N LEU A 132 -65.64 -37.41 -14.31
CA LEU A 132 -66.63 -38.47 -14.41
C LEU A 132 -67.52 -38.24 -15.63
N LYS A 133 -67.76 -39.31 -16.39
CA LYS A 133 -68.56 -39.29 -17.61
C LYS A 133 -69.91 -39.95 -17.37
N SER A 134 -71.00 -39.33 -17.84
CA SER A 134 -72.34 -39.92 -17.75
C SER A 134 -72.43 -41.21 -18.57
N ARG A 135 -73.19 -42.21 -18.10
CA ARG A 135 -73.30 -43.55 -18.73
C ARG A 135 -73.80 -43.51 -20.18
N GLY A 136 -74.49 -42.44 -20.58
CA GLY A 136 -75.06 -42.25 -21.91
C GLY A 136 -74.12 -41.61 -22.94
N LEU A 137 -72.99 -41.02 -22.51
CA LEU A 137 -72.04 -40.39 -23.43
C LEU A 137 -71.20 -41.49 -24.12
N ARG A 138 -71.24 -41.61 -25.45
CA ARG A 138 -70.40 -42.57 -26.19
C ARG A 138 -69.44 -41.79 -27.08
N VAL A 139 -68.15 -41.96 -26.84
CA VAL A 139 -67.10 -41.40 -27.71
C VAL A 139 -66.92 -42.42 -28.83
N LYS A 140 -67.05 -41.98 -30.09
CA LYS A 140 -66.98 -42.90 -31.23
C LYS A 140 -65.52 -42.98 -31.70
N GLY A 141 -64.90 -44.14 -31.52
CA GLY A 141 -63.51 -44.40 -31.93
C GLY A 141 -62.70 -45.15 -30.86
N ASP A 142 -61.57 -45.72 -31.28
CA ASP A 142 -60.61 -46.49 -30.47
C ASP A 142 -60.03 -45.65 -29.32
N ASP A 143 -59.53 -46.30 -28.26
CA ASP A 143 -59.06 -45.72 -26.98
C ASP A 143 -57.76 -44.87 -27.12
N THR A 144 -57.45 -44.42 -28.33
CA THR A 144 -56.28 -43.60 -28.63
C THR A 144 -56.46 -42.17 -28.10
N PRO A 145 -55.42 -41.59 -27.45
CA PRO A 145 -55.44 -40.21 -26.98
C PRO A 145 -55.73 -39.21 -28.12
N ILE A 146 -56.55 -38.19 -27.86
CA ILE A 146 -56.86 -37.11 -28.82
C ILE A 146 -55.63 -36.20 -28.96
N ALA A 147 -55.17 -35.96 -30.19
CA ALA A 147 -54.04 -35.06 -30.45
C ALA A 147 -54.46 -33.57 -30.34
N PRO A 148 -53.54 -32.64 -30.01
CA PRO A 148 -53.86 -31.20 -29.99
C PRO A 148 -54.40 -30.72 -31.34
N GLY A 149 -55.62 -30.16 -31.35
CA GLY A 149 -56.30 -29.68 -32.56
C GLY A 149 -57.16 -30.72 -33.29
N GLU A 150 -57.26 -31.96 -32.79
CA GLU A 150 -58.14 -33.01 -33.33
C GLU A 150 -59.56 -32.88 -32.74
N PHE A 151 -60.58 -32.86 -33.61
CA PHE A 151 -61.99 -32.92 -33.21
C PHE A 151 -62.50 -34.35 -33.36
N ARG A 152 -62.98 -34.94 -32.25
CA ARG A 152 -63.56 -36.29 -32.22
C ARG A 152 -65.08 -36.19 -32.12
N ASP A 153 -65.77 -37.01 -32.90
CA ASP A 153 -67.24 -37.08 -32.84
C ASP A 153 -67.70 -37.73 -31.54
N VAL A 154 -68.64 -37.06 -30.84
CA VAL A 154 -69.24 -37.54 -29.59
C VAL A 154 -70.75 -37.58 -29.73
N ASP A 155 -71.34 -38.72 -29.36
CA ASP A 155 -72.79 -38.89 -29.35
C ASP A 155 -73.33 -38.59 -27.94
N VAL A 156 -74.18 -37.56 -27.84
CA VAL A 156 -74.77 -37.06 -26.59
C VAL A 156 -76.28 -37.26 -26.64
N PRO A 157 -76.90 -38.02 -25.72
CA PRO A 157 -78.33 -38.33 -25.78
C PRO A 157 -79.24 -37.10 -25.65
N SER A 158 -78.80 -36.07 -24.94
CA SER A 158 -79.48 -34.78 -24.76
C SER A 158 -78.59 -33.80 -24.00
N GLY A 159 -78.63 -32.50 -24.36
CA GLY A 159 -77.92 -31.42 -23.68
C GLY A 159 -76.51 -31.12 -24.22
N ALA A 160 -75.81 -30.18 -23.58
CA ALA A 160 -74.43 -29.87 -23.95
C ALA A 160 -73.47 -30.97 -23.46
N ILE A 161 -72.35 -31.18 -24.18
CA ILE A 161 -71.27 -32.09 -23.74
C ILE A 161 -70.80 -31.73 -22.31
N LYS A 162 -70.79 -30.42 -21.99
CA LYS A 162 -70.42 -29.88 -20.69
C LYS A 162 -71.26 -30.40 -19.52
N ASP A 163 -72.55 -30.67 -19.75
CA ASP A 163 -73.46 -31.14 -18.71
C ASP A 163 -73.34 -32.66 -18.47
N ASN A 164 -72.64 -33.37 -19.37
CA ASN A 164 -72.43 -34.81 -19.34
C ASN A 164 -71.02 -35.23 -18.84
N ILE A 165 -70.13 -34.25 -18.62
CA ILE A 165 -68.77 -34.46 -18.09
C ILE A 165 -68.64 -33.60 -16.83
N MET A 166 -68.50 -34.26 -15.67
CA MET A 166 -68.19 -33.59 -14.41
C MET A 166 -66.67 -33.61 -14.21
N THR A 167 -66.00 -32.47 -14.36
CA THR A 167 -64.58 -32.35 -14.04
C THR A 167 -64.38 -32.45 -12.53
N LEU A 168 -63.34 -33.18 -12.11
CA LEU A 168 -62.93 -33.13 -10.71
C LEU A 168 -62.38 -31.73 -10.41
N PRO A 169 -62.64 -31.17 -9.21
CA PRO A 169 -62.19 -29.83 -8.86
C PRO A 169 -60.68 -29.84 -8.55
N TYR A 170 -59.86 -29.82 -9.60
CA TYR A 170 -58.43 -29.53 -9.48
C TYR A 170 -58.25 -28.03 -9.31
N LYS A 171 -57.54 -27.63 -8.25
CA LYS A 171 -57.17 -26.22 -8.06
C LYS A 171 -55.87 -25.95 -8.81
N GLU A 172 -55.77 -24.75 -9.37
CA GLU A 172 -54.53 -24.23 -9.92
C GLU A 172 -53.39 -24.24 -8.87
N PRO A 173 -52.11 -24.23 -9.29
CA PRO A 173 -50.97 -24.16 -8.38
C PRO A 173 -51.15 -23.08 -7.32
N SER A 174 -51.06 -23.48 -6.05
CA SER A 174 -51.31 -22.57 -4.92
C SER A 174 -50.22 -21.49 -4.84
N GLN A 175 -50.64 -20.23 -4.92
CA GLN A 175 -49.76 -19.07 -4.70
C GLN A 175 -49.12 -19.07 -3.31
N VAL A 176 -49.78 -19.65 -2.31
CA VAL A 176 -49.22 -19.80 -0.95
C VAL A 176 -48.08 -20.82 -0.94
N LEU A 177 -48.20 -21.91 -1.69
CA LEU A 177 -47.14 -22.92 -1.80
C LEU A 177 -45.96 -22.42 -2.64
N ALA A 178 -46.22 -21.63 -3.69
CA ALA A 178 -45.18 -20.94 -4.45
C ALA A 178 -44.41 -19.94 -3.57
N GLY A 179 -45.12 -19.10 -2.80
CA GLY A 179 -44.48 -18.19 -1.85
C GLY A 179 -43.70 -18.89 -0.73
N LEU A 180 -44.16 -20.07 -0.28
CA LEU A 180 -43.41 -20.88 0.67
C LEU A 180 -42.15 -21.49 0.03
N LEU A 181 -42.22 -21.94 -1.23
CA LEU A 181 -41.07 -22.43 -1.98
C LEU A 181 -40.01 -21.33 -2.14
N ASP A 182 -40.42 -20.12 -2.48
CA ASP A 182 -39.53 -18.97 -2.61
C ASP A 182 -38.84 -18.67 -1.27
N LYS A 183 -39.60 -18.67 -0.17
CA LYS A 183 -39.04 -18.44 1.17
C LYS A 183 -38.06 -19.52 1.60
N ILE A 184 -38.38 -20.80 1.34
CA ILE A 184 -37.49 -21.94 1.65
C ILE A 184 -36.23 -21.87 0.79
N SER A 185 -36.35 -21.50 -0.48
CA SER A 185 -35.21 -21.36 -1.39
C SER A 185 -34.32 -20.20 -0.98
N GLU A 186 -34.88 -19.07 -0.59
CA GLU A 186 -34.13 -17.90 -0.13
C GLU A 186 -33.41 -18.16 1.21
N GLU A 187 -34.07 -18.78 2.19
CA GLU A 187 -33.42 -19.16 3.45
C GLU A 187 -32.34 -20.24 3.23
N GLY A 188 -32.60 -21.22 2.35
CA GLY A 188 -31.62 -22.24 1.97
C GLY A 188 -30.40 -21.62 1.28
N ARG A 189 -30.64 -20.67 0.37
CA ARG A 189 -29.59 -19.90 -0.29
C ARG A 189 -28.83 -19.05 0.72
N ARG A 190 -29.49 -18.36 1.65
CA ARG A 190 -28.85 -17.55 2.70
C ARG A 190 -27.96 -18.38 3.64
N LEU A 191 -28.36 -19.62 3.93
CA LEU A 191 -27.54 -20.58 4.68
C LEU A 191 -26.33 -21.07 3.89
N GLY A 192 -26.45 -21.24 2.57
CA GLY A 192 -25.34 -21.67 1.70
C GLY A 192 -24.45 -20.54 1.20
N SER A 193 -24.97 -19.32 1.12
CA SER A 193 -24.30 -18.13 0.58
C SER A 193 -23.56 -17.34 1.64
N ILE A 194 -23.26 -17.94 2.81
CA ILE A 194 -22.34 -17.31 3.76
C ILE A 194 -20.94 -17.14 3.10
N ALA A 195 -20.61 -17.95 2.09
CA ALA A 195 -19.42 -17.78 1.26
C ALA A 195 -19.56 -16.71 0.15
N ASP A 196 -20.75 -16.54 -0.44
CA ASP A 196 -21.03 -15.55 -1.51
C ASP A 196 -21.52 -14.21 -0.95
N MET A 197 -20.86 -13.73 0.11
CA MET A 197 -21.11 -12.39 0.58
C MET A 197 -20.71 -11.40 -0.50
N LYS A 198 -21.70 -10.76 -1.12
CA LYS A 198 -21.50 -9.62 -2.01
C LYS A 198 -20.98 -8.43 -1.20
N VAL A 199 -19.69 -8.44 -0.91
CA VAL A 199 -18.94 -7.27 -0.43
C VAL A 199 -19.15 -6.08 -1.40
N SER A 200 -19.44 -6.37 -2.67
CA SER A 200 -19.77 -5.41 -3.73
C SER A 200 -21.11 -4.69 -3.57
N ASP A 201 -22.10 -5.26 -2.87
CA ASP A 201 -23.43 -4.64 -2.68
C ASP A 201 -23.47 -3.74 -1.42
N MET A 202 -22.38 -3.67 -0.66
CA MET A 202 -22.27 -2.72 0.44
C MET A 202 -22.04 -1.33 -0.14
N SER A 203 -23.04 -0.47 0.03
CA SER A 203 -22.99 0.92 -0.43
C SER A 203 -21.63 1.54 -0.13
N SER A 204 -20.97 2.06 -1.17
CA SER A 204 -19.72 2.82 -1.09
C SER A 204 -19.85 4.11 -0.25
N GLN A 205 -21.06 4.43 0.21
CA GLN A 205 -21.35 5.52 1.14
C GLN A 205 -21.51 5.07 2.61
N ALA A 206 -21.57 3.76 2.89
CA ALA A 206 -21.67 3.28 4.27
C ALA A 206 -20.35 3.55 5.02
N PRO A 207 -20.41 4.10 6.25
CA PRO A 207 -19.21 4.30 7.06
C PRO A 207 -18.44 2.99 7.23
N VAL A 208 -17.12 3.05 7.04
CA VAL A 208 -16.24 1.87 7.05
C VAL A 208 -16.41 1.03 8.31
N GLY A 209 -16.65 1.65 9.47
CA GLY A 209 -16.93 0.95 10.73
C GLY A 209 -18.20 0.11 10.71
N THR A 210 -19.30 0.61 10.10
CA THR A 210 -20.55 -0.14 9.98
C THR A 210 -20.40 -1.31 9.00
N THR A 211 -19.67 -1.08 7.91
CA THR A 211 -19.32 -2.13 6.93
C THR A 211 -18.48 -3.22 7.58
N LEU A 212 -17.44 -2.86 8.33
CA LEU A 212 -16.59 -3.80 9.05
C LEU A 212 -17.37 -4.61 10.09
N ALA A 213 -18.23 -3.96 10.88
CA ALA A 213 -19.06 -4.63 11.89
C ALA A 213 -20.07 -5.62 11.27
N LEU A 214 -20.66 -5.27 10.12
CA LEU A 214 -21.54 -6.18 9.37
C LEU A 214 -20.76 -7.39 8.83
N LEU A 215 -19.58 -7.15 8.25
CA LEU A 215 -18.69 -8.21 7.78
C LEU A 215 -18.27 -9.13 8.93
N GLU A 216 -17.85 -8.59 10.07
CA GLU A 216 -17.42 -9.36 11.25
C GLU A 216 -18.55 -10.24 11.81
N ARG A 217 -19.76 -9.69 11.95
CA ARG A 217 -20.92 -10.46 12.44
C ARG A 217 -21.28 -11.62 11.53
N GLN A 218 -21.15 -11.45 10.21
CA GLN A 218 -21.50 -12.49 9.23
C GLN A 218 -20.37 -13.51 9.06
N LEU A 219 -19.10 -13.08 9.12
CA LEU A 219 -17.95 -13.98 9.04
C LEU A 219 -17.78 -14.85 10.29
N LYS A 220 -18.33 -14.46 11.45
CA LYS A 220 -18.20 -15.21 12.70
C LYS A 220 -18.61 -16.69 12.61
N THR A 221 -19.65 -17.01 11.82
CA THR A 221 -20.07 -18.41 11.60
C THR A 221 -19.10 -19.17 10.70
N MET A 222 -18.59 -18.54 9.63
CA MET A 222 -17.59 -19.14 8.74
C MET A 222 -16.25 -19.33 9.44
N SER A 223 -15.76 -18.33 10.17
CA SER A 223 -14.53 -18.42 10.95
C SER A 223 -14.60 -19.52 11.99
N ALA A 224 -15.76 -19.75 12.61
CA ALA A 224 -15.94 -20.87 13.55
C ALA A 224 -15.84 -22.25 12.88
N VAL A 225 -16.40 -22.41 11.66
CA VAL A 225 -16.27 -23.65 10.88
C VAL A 225 -14.82 -23.83 10.40
N GLN A 226 -14.21 -22.78 9.85
CA GLN A 226 -12.82 -22.78 9.41
C GLN A 226 -11.85 -23.06 10.56
N ALA A 227 -12.09 -22.51 11.75
CA ALA A 227 -11.28 -22.77 12.93
C ALA A 227 -11.35 -24.24 13.36
N ARG A 228 -12.51 -24.89 13.25
CA ARG A 228 -12.66 -26.32 13.52
C ARG A 228 -11.91 -27.16 12.50
N VAL A 229 -12.08 -26.89 11.21
CA VAL A 229 -11.35 -27.58 10.14
C VAL A 229 -9.84 -27.38 10.29
N HIS A 230 -9.42 -26.16 10.63
CA HIS A 230 -8.03 -25.83 10.89
C HIS A 230 -7.45 -26.61 12.10
N ALA A 231 -8.23 -26.75 13.19
CA ALA A 231 -7.83 -27.56 14.34
C ALA A 231 -7.72 -29.05 14.00
N ALA A 232 -8.65 -29.60 13.20
CA ALA A 232 -8.59 -30.96 12.69
C ALA A 232 -7.35 -31.16 11.81
N MET A 233 -7.11 -30.25 10.86
CA MET A 233 -5.94 -30.29 9.97
C MET A 233 -4.61 -30.20 10.75
N LYS A 234 -4.56 -29.41 11.83
CA LYS A 234 -3.42 -29.39 12.75
C LYS A 234 -3.15 -30.76 13.37
N GLN A 235 -4.19 -31.45 13.82
CA GLN A 235 -4.07 -32.80 14.38
C GLN A 235 -3.62 -33.79 13.30
N GLU A 236 -4.22 -33.75 12.11
CA GLU A 236 -3.85 -34.61 10.98
C GLU A 236 -2.37 -34.45 10.61
N PHE A 237 -1.88 -33.21 10.48
CA PHE A 237 -0.48 -32.99 10.17
C PHE A 237 0.46 -33.49 11.27
N LYS A 238 0.08 -33.37 12.55
CA LYS A 238 0.85 -33.96 13.65
C LYS A 238 0.89 -35.50 13.56
N LEU A 239 -0.21 -36.14 13.17
CA LEU A 239 -0.22 -37.59 12.94
C LEU A 239 0.63 -37.99 11.73
N LEU A 240 0.52 -37.27 10.62
CA LEU A 240 1.33 -37.52 9.43
C LEU A 240 2.82 -37.36 9.73
N LYS A 241 3.21 -36.36 10.53
CA LYS A 241 4.58 -36.20 11.03
C LYS A 241 5.04 -37.44 11.78
N ASP A 242 4.25 -37.93 12.73
CA ASP A 242 4.59 -39.12 13.52
C ASP A 242 4.70 -40.38 12.64
N ILE A 243 3.79 -40.57 11.69
CA ILE A 243 3.85 -41.67 10.71
C ILE A 243 5.12 -41.57 9.86
N ILE A 244 5.42 -40.39 9.31
CA ILE A 244 6.62 -40.20 8.48
C ILE A 244 7.87 -40.47 9.32
N ARG A 245 7.93 -39.99 10.57
CA ARG A 245 9.05 -40.31 11.47
C ARG A 245 9.21 -41.82 11.65
N ASP A 246 8.12 -42.54 11.93
CA ASP A 246 8.20 -43.96 12.31
C ASP A 246 8.49 -44.89 11.11
N PHE A 247 8.14 -44.48 9.88
CA PHE A 247 8.28 -45.31 8.67
C PHE A 247 9.33 -44.83 7.67
N THR A 248 10.04 -43.72 7.93
CA THR A 248 11.11 -43.24 7.05
C THR A 248 12.43 -43.97 7.35
N PRO A 249 13.12 -44.53 6.34
CA PRO A 249 14.44 -45.14 6.53
C PRO A 249 15.49 -44.16 7.06
N GLU A 250 16.40 -44.62 7.91
CA GLU A 250 17.52 -43.82 8.45
C GLU A 250 18.53 -43.40 7.35
N ASP A 251 18.68 -44.22 6.31
CA ASP A 251 19.62 -44.04 5.21
C ASP A 251 18.96 -44.03 3.82
N TYR A 252 19.49 -43.18 2.93
CA TYR A 252 19.11 -43.16 1.52
C TYR A 252 19.84 -44.25 0.74
N SER A 253 19.14 -44.97 -0.13
CA SER A 253 19.75 -45.92 -1.07
C SER A 253 20.52 -45.25 -2.22
N TYR A 254 20.50 -43.92 -2.33
CA TYR A 254 21.19 -43.17 -3.37
C TYR A 254 21.60 -41.78 -2.91
N ILE A 255 22.67 -41.25 -3.51
CA ILE A 255 23.11 -39.86 -3.33
C ILE A 255 22.43 -39.02 -4.43
N PRO A 256 21.58 -38.04 -4.10
CA PRO A 256 20.95 -37.20 -5.12
C PRO A 256 21.99 -36.30 -5.81
N GLU A 257 22.05 -36.35 -7.15
CA GLU A 257 22.94 -35.50 -7.98
C GLU A 257 22.59 -34.00 -7.93
N GLY A 258 21.43 -33.62 -7.39
CA GLY A 258 21.02 -32.23 -7.18
C GLY A 258 19.91 -32.07 -6.13
N GLY A 259 20.08 -31.09 -5.23
CA GLY A 259 19.19 -30.77 -4.11
C GLY A 259 19.86 -30.98 -2.73
N ASN A 260 19.43 -30.23 -1.72
CA ASN A 260 19.85 -30.49 -0.34
C ASN A 260 19.35 -31.88 0.10
N ARG A 261 20.07 -32.53 1.03
CA ARG A 261 19.67 -33.77 1.69
C ARG A 261 18.18 -33.70 2.05
N LYS A 262 17.38 -34.69 1.64
CA LYS A 262 15.96 -34.78 2.04
C LYS A 262 15.89 -34.99 3.57
N ALA A 263 14.71 -34.74 4.14
CA ALA A 263 14.47 -34.89 5.57
C ALA A 263 14.58 -36.36 6.02
N LYS A 264 15.30 -36.59 7.12
CA LYS A 264 15.49 -37.90 7.79
C LYS A 264 14.54 -38.10 8.96
N GLN A 265 14.51 -39.31 9.52
CA GLN A 265 13.78 -39.63 10.75
C GLN A 265 14.11 -38.67 11.91
N GLU A 266 15.41 -38.37 12.14
CA GLU A 266 15.87 -37.44 13.18
C GLU A 266 15.39 -35.99 12.95
N ASP A 267 15.25 -35.57 11.68
CA ASP A 267 14.75 -34.22 11.36
C ASP A 267 13.28 -34.08 11.74
N TYR A 268 12.48 -35.13 11.54
CA TYR A 268 11.09 -35.15 11.97
C TYR A 268 10.94 -35.32 13.48
N GLU A 269 11.94 -35.76 14.23
CA GLU A 269 11.84 -35.81 15.70
C GLU A 269 11.76 -34.39 16.29
N HIS A 270 12.62 -33.49 15.81
CA HIS A 270 12.81 -32.14 16.36
C HIS A 270 11.89 -31.06 15.75
N VAL A 271 11.10 -31.39 14.73
CA VAL A 271 10.22 -30.42 14.04
C VAL A 271 8.81 -30.41 14.62
N GLU A 272 8.30 -29.27 15.07
CA GLU A 272 6.88 -29.11 15.39
C GLU A 272 6.11 -28.46 14.23
N ILE A 273 4.95 -29.04 13.87
CA ILE A 273 4.07 -28.46 12.87
C ILE A 273 3.11 -27.48 13.55
N ILE A 274 3.30 -26.20 13.20
CA ILE A 274 2.42 -25.10 13.59
C ILE A 274 1.79 -24.56 12.29
N PRO A 275 0.48 -24.77 12.08
CA PRO A 275 -0.17 -24.20 10.92
C PRO A 275 -0.25 -22.67 11.08
N VAL A 276 0.08 -21.95 10.02
CA VAL A 276 0.21 -20.47 10.00
C VAL A 276 -1.08 -19.78 9.54
N SER A 277 -2.09 -20.53 9.09
CA SER A 277 -3.39 -19.95 8.77
C SER A 277 -4.10 -19.51 10.06
N ASP A 278 -4.39 -18.20 10.17
CA ASP A 278 -5.26 -17.67 11.21
C ASP A 278 -6.71 -17.63 10.70
N PRO A 279 -7.63 -18.47 11.22
CA PRO A 279 -9.05 -18.49 10.83
C PRO A 279 -9.82 -17.22 11.19
N ASN A 280 -9.23 -16.38 12.06
CA ASN A 280 -9.76 -15.08 12.45
C ASN A 280 -9.02 -13.92 11.75
N ALA A 281 -8.06 -14.21 10.85
CA ALA A 281 -7.33 -13.17 10.14
C ALA A 281 -8.30 -12.28 9.36
N ALA A 282 -8.07 -10.97 9.45
CA ALA A 282 -8.82 -10.00 8.68
C ALA A 282 -8.76 -10.39 7.19
N THR A 283 -9.93 -10.59 6.57
CA THR A 283 -10.00 -10.99 5.16
C THR A 283 -9.29 -9.93 4.30
N MET A 284 -8.81 -10.30 3.10
CA MET A 284 -8.24 -9.30 2.20
C MET A 284 -9.17 -8.10 2.02
N ALA A 285 -10.48 -8.32 1.96
CA ALA A 285 -11.48 -7.25 1.92
C ALA A 285 -11.43 -6.33 3.15
N GLN A 286 -11.32 -6.87 4.37
CA GLN A 286 -11.20 -6.05 5.59
C GLN A 286 -9.91 -5.24 5.62
N ARG A 287 -8.78 -5.83 5.18
CA ARG A 287 -7.51 -5.10 5.08
C ARG A 287 -7.61 -3.97 4.05
N ILE A 288 -8.14 -4.25 2.86
CA ILE A 288 -8.37 -3.24 1.81
C ILE A 288 -9.23 -2.09 2.35
N MET A 289 -10.31 -2.39 3.06
CA MET A 289 -11.19 -1.36 3.63
C MET A 289 -10.49 -0.49 4.68
N GLN A 290 -9.64 -1.07 5.53
CA GLN A 290 -8.83 -0.32 6.49
C GLN A 290 -7.86 0.62 5.76
N TYR A 291 -7.12 0.10 4.78
CA TYR A 291 -6.20 0.91 3.98
C TYR A 291 -6.92 2.01 3.21
N GLN A 292 -8.11 1.74 2.67
CA GLN A 292 -8.91 2.74 1.96
C GLN A 292 -9.39 3.85 2.90
N ALA A 293 -9.73 3.52 4.15
CA ALA A 293 -10.05 4.51 5.17
C ALA A 293 -8.84 5.39 5.51
N VAL A 294 -7.66 4.79 5.67
CA VAL A 294 -6.43 5.55 5.93
C VAL A 294 -6.08 6.46 4.74
N ILE A 295 -6.28 6.02 3.50
CA ILE A 295 -6.10 6.87 2.30
C ILE A 295 -7.09 8.04 2.27
N GLN A 296 -8.33 7.83 2.71
CA GLN A 296 -9.30 8.94 2.84
C GLN A 296 -8.90 9.93 3.94
N LEU A 297 -8.37 9.45 5.07
CA LEU A 297 -7.85 10.31 6.14
C LEU A 297 -6.59 11.07 5.68
N SER A 298 -5.71 10.42 4.93
CA SER A 298 -4.50 11.06 4.41
C SER A 298 -4.80 12.12 3.36
N ALA A 299 -5.93 12.04 2.65
CA ALA A 299 -6.38 13.12 1.77
C ALA A 299 -6.78 14.39 2.53
N GLN A 300 -7.27 14.27 3.77
CA GLN A 300 -7.64 15.42 4.60
C GLN A 300 -6.43 16.09 5.26
N ALA A 301 -5.41 15.31 5.63
CA ALA A 301 -4.20 15.81 6.26
C ALA A 301 -2.94 15.21 5.60
N PRO A 302 -2.57 15.61 4.37
CA PRO A 302 -1.44 15.01 3.66
C PRO A 302 -0.09 15.17 4.37
N GLN A 303 0.03 16.16 5.26
CA GLN A 303 1.28 16.54 5.91
C GLN A 303 1.71 15.59 7.03
N ILE A 304 0.79 14.78 7.57
CA ILE A 304 1.08 13.85 8.67
C ILE A 304 1.28 12.40 8.20
N TYR A 305 1.03 12.09 6.92
CA TYR A 305 1.11 10.74 6.38
C TYR A 305 2.19 10.62 5.29
N ASP A 306 2.91 9.51 5.29
CA ASP A 306 3.73 9.08 4.16
C ASP A 306 2.82 8.45 3.09
N LEU A 307 2.42 9.26 2.12
CA LEU A 307 1.56 8.83 1.02
C LEU A 307 2.20 7.70 0.19
N PRO A 308 3.47 7.78 -0.26
CA PRO A 308 4.14 6.67 -0.93
C PRO A 308 4.07 5.35 -0.15
N GLN A 309 4.35 5.36 1.15
CA GLN A 309 4.35 4.14 1.96
C GLN A 309 2.94 3.55 2.07
N LEU A 310 1.94 4.42 2.25
CA LEU A 310 0.54 4.01 2.33
C LEU A 310 0.05 3.36 1.02
N HIS A 311 0.42 3.92 -0.12
CA HIS A 311 0.06 3.34 -1.43
C HIS A 311 0.79 2.03 -1.69
N ARG A 312 2.07 1.90 -1.30
CA ARG A 312 2.80 0.63 -1.41
C ARG A 312 2.11 -0.47 -0.60
N GLN A 313 1.80 -0.20 0.67
CA GLN A 313 1.13 -1.19 1.53
C GLN A 313 -0.25 -1.59 0.98
N MET A 314 -1.02 -0.65 0.40
CA MET A 314 -2.27 -0.97 -0.27
C MET A 314 -2.04 -1.92 -1.47
N ILE A 315 -1.02 -1.68 -2.29
CA ILE A 315 -0.66 -2.51 -3.45
C ILE A 315 -0.22 -3.92 -3.02
N GLU A 316 0.52 -4.03 -1.91
CA GLU A 316 0.89 -5.32 -1.31
C GLU A 316 -0.34 -6.09 -0.81
N VAL A 317 -1.27 -5.40 -0.13
CA VAL A 317 -2.52 -6.00 0.36
C VAL A 317 -3.42 -6.45 -0.79
N LEU A 318 -3.39 -5.75 -1.93
CA LEU A 318 -4.07 -6.16 -3.15
C LEU A 318 -3.41 -7.37 -3.83
N GLY A 319 -2.25 -7.82 -3.34
CA GLY A 319 -1.54 -9.01 -3.83
C GLY A 319 -0.68 -8.77 -5.08
N VAL A 320 -0.40 -7.52 -5.43
CA VAL A 320 0.46 -7.19 -6.56
C VAL A 320 1.92 -7.45 -6.16
N LYS A 321 2.56 -8.41 -6.84
CA LYS A 321 3.98 -8.73 -6.62
C LYS A 321 4.85 -7.56 -7.06
N ASN A 322 5.89 -7.24 -6.29
CA ASN A 322 6.82 -6.12 -6.51
C ASN A 322 6.21 -4.72 -6.30
N ALA A 323 5.46 -4.52 -5.22
CA ALA A 323 4.98 -3.19 -4.84
C ALA A 323 6.12 -2.15 -4.73
N ASP A 324 7.32 -2.61 -4.35
CA ASP A 324 8.53 -1.78 -4.24
C ASP A 324 8.92 -1.11 -5.55
N LYS A 325 8.70 -1.79 -6.69
CA LYS A 325 9.01 -1.25 -8.03
C LYS A 325 7.97 -0.24 -8.50
N LEU A 326 6.75 -0.32 -7.99
CA LEU A 326 5.64 0.55 -8.42
C LEU A 326 5.67 1.89 -7.69
N VAL A 327 5.97 1.87 -6.39
CA VAL A 327 6.04 3.09 -5.58
C VAL A 327 7.37 3.06 -4.82
N PRO A 328 8.49 3.53 -5.39
CA PRO A 328 9.80 3.52 -4.72
C PRO A 328 9.78 4.42 -3.48
N LEU A 329 10.31 3.91 -2.36
CA LEU A 329 10.44 4.65 -1.11
C LEU A 329 11.86 5.22 -1.00
N PRO A 330 12.06 6.25 -0.17
CA PRO A 330 13.40 6.78 0.09
C PRO A 330 14.38 5.73 0.63
N GLU A 331 13.89 4.66 1.26
CA GLU A 331 14.72 3.60 1.85
C GLU A 331 15.26 2.59 0.84
N ASP A 332 14.63 2.46 -0.34
CA ASP A 332 15.07 1.53 -1.39
C ASP A 332 16.12 2.13 -2.33
N GLN A 333 16.47 3.41 -2.13
CA GLN A 333 17.49 4.05 -2.94
C GLN A 333 18.86 3.45 -2.58
N HIS A 334 19.67 3.23 -3.61
CA HIS A 334 21.07 2.88 -3.45
C HIS A 334 21.95 4.11 -3.65
N PRO A 335 23.13 4.15 -3.01
CA PRO A 335 24.10 5.21 -3.24
C PRO A 335 24.50 5.25 -4.71
N LYS A 336 24.28 6.40 -5.36
CA LYS A 336 24.67 6.68 -6.75
C LYS A 336 25.77 7.74 -6.75
N ASP A 337 26.46 7.88 -7.89
CA ASP A 337 27.40 8.98 -8.08
C ASP A 337 26.66 10.31 -8.37
N PRO A 338 27.27 11.48 -8.07
CA PRO A 338 26.60 12.78 -8.21
C PRO A 338 26.10 13.07 -9.63
N VAL A 339 26.73 12.48 -10.66
CA VAL A 339 26.34 12.66 -12.07
C VAL A 339 25.12 11.79 -12.39
N SER A 340 25.10 10.55 -11.93
CA SER A 340 23.91 9.69 -12.01
C SER A 340 22.72 10.27 -11.25
N GLU A 341 22.94 10.96 -10.13
CA GLU A 341 21.89 11.71 -9.42
C GLU A 341 21.39 12.91 -10.24
N ASN A 342 22.29 13.65 -10.90
CA ASN A 342 21.90 14.69 -11.87
C ASN A 342 21.05 14.14 -13.02
N MET A 343 21.40 12.95 -13.53
CA MET A 343 20.58 12.26 -14.53
C MET A 343 19.23 11.82 -13.99
N ALA A 344 19.18 11.36 -12.73
CA ALA A 344 17.93 10.99 -12.05
C ALA A 344 17.00 12.21 -11.88
N PHE A 345 17.53 13.38 -11.54
CA PHE A 345 16.75 14.63 -11.48
C PHE A 345 16.14 15.00 -12.82
N LEU A 346 16.87 14.84 -13.93
CA LEU A 346 16.32 15.06 -15.28
C LEU A 346 15.20 14.08 -15.65
N ARG A 347 15.23 12.87 -15.07
CA ARG A 347 14.21 11.82 -15.25
C ARG A 347 13.09 11.84 -14.21
N MET A 348 13.13 12.77 -13.26
CA MET A 348 12.19 12.85 -12.13
C MET A 348 12.19 11.59 -11.26
N GLU A 349 13.32 10.90 -11.18
CA GLU A 349 13.51 9.77 -10.26
C GLU A 349 13.90 10.30 -8.87
N PRO A 350 13.35 9.74 -7.78
CA PRO A 350 13.72 10.14 -6.43
C PRO A 350 15.18 9.75 -6.12
N THR A 351 15.90 10.65 -5.44
CA THR A 351 17.27 10.44 -4.95
C THR A 351 17.32 10.68 -3.44
N LYS A 352 18.38 10.17 -2.79
CA LYS A 352 18.60 10.33 -1.34
C LYS A 352 20.09 10.39 -1.05
N ALA A 353 20.49 11.29 -0.16
CA ALA A 353 21.88 11.39 0.29
C ALA A 353 22.20 10.37 1.41
N PHE A 354 23.43 9.87 1.42
CA PHE A 354 23.94 8.93 2.44
C PHE A 354 25.08 9.54 3.25
N ILE A 355 25.11 9.27 4.56
CA ILE A 355 26.04 9.89 5.55
C ILE A 355 27.52 9.68 5.21
N TYR A 356 27.88 8.58 4.56
CA TYR A 356 29.29 8.26 4.27
C TYR A 356 29.80 8.91 2.97
N GLN A 357 28.92 9.49 2.15
CA GLN A 357 29.30 10.10 0.88
C GLN A 357 30.11 11.39 1.10
N ASP A 358 30.91 11.77 0.10
CA ASP A 358 31.57 13.07 0.10
C ASP A 358 30.55 14.18 -0.20
N HIS A 359 30.03 14.80 0.86
CA HIS A 359 28.99 15.83 0.75
C HIS A 359 29.49 17.11 0.08
N ASP A 360 30.75 17.52 0.27
CA ASP A 360 31.30 18.72 -0.36
C ASP A 360 31.38 18.53 -1.89
N ALA A 361 31.84 17.36 -2.34
CA ALA A 361 31.90 17.02 -3.77
C ALA A 361 30.51 16.91 -4.41
N HIS A 362 29.52 16.33 -3.72
CA HIS A 362 28.13 16.26 -4.21
C HIS A 362 27.51 17.65 -4.33
N ILE A 363 27.62 18.49 -3.29
CA ILE A 363 27.09 19.87 -3.31
C ILE A 363 27.71 20.66 -4.46
N ALA A 364 29.04 20.59 -4.63
CA ALA A 364 29.71 21.26 -5.73
C ALA A 364 29.17 20.81 -7.09
N THR A 365 29.01 19.49 -7.28
CA THR A 365 28.53 18.92 -8.54
C THR A 365 27.08 19.32 -8.86
N HIS A 366 26.16 19.26 -7.89
CA HIS A 366 24.77 19.70 -8.09
C HIS A 366 24.65 21.22 -8.32
N MET A 367 25.46 22.02 -7.63
CA MET A 367 25.50 23.48 -7.84
C MET A 367 26.06 23.85 -9.21
N THR A 368 27.05 23.11 -9.72
CA THR A 368 27.53 23.29 -11.10
C THR A 368 26.49 22.87 -12.12
N PHE A 369 25.75 21.79 -11.86
CA PHE A 369 24.70 21.29 -12.75
C PHE A 369 23.55 22.31 -12.93
N ILE A 370 23.06 22.92 -11.85
CA ILE A 370 22.01 23.95 -11.91
C ILE A 370 22.49 25.25 -12.60
N ARG A 371 23.78 25.57 -12.48
CA ARG A 371 24.38 26.78 -13.06
C ARG A 371 24.84 26.60 -14.50
N ASP A 372 24.85 25.38 -15.01
CA ASP A 372 25.26 25.10 -16.39
C ASP A 372 24.28 25.79 -17.37
N PRO A 373 24.76 26.70 -18.24
CA PRO A 373 23.92 27.42 -19.20
C PRO A 373 23.15 26.47 -20.15
N MET A 374 23.73 25.32 -20.50
CA MET A 374 23.08 24.33 -21.35
C MET A 374 21.88 23.70 -20.63
N ILE A 375 22.05 23.36 -19.36
CA ILE A 375 21.00 22.78 -18.52
C ILE A 375 19.93 23.83 -18.22
N GLN A 376 20.29 25.09 -17.92
CA GLN A 376 19.30 26.16 -17.73
C GLN A 376 18.45 26.41 -18.97
N GLN A 377 19.04 26.36 -20.16
CA GLN A 377 18.31 26.57 -21.41
C GLN A 377 17.37 25.41 -21.74
N MET A 378 17.77 24.18 -21.41
CA MET A 378 16.98 22.96 -21.62
C MET A 378 15.87 22.81 -20.58
N ILE A 379 16.18 23.06 -19.31
CA ILE A 379 15.23 23.03 -18.19
C ILE A 379 14.23 24.17 -18.35
N GLY A 380 14.65 25.40 -18.68
CA GLY A 380 13.75 26.54 -18.84
C GLY A 380 12.64 26.38 -19.89
N GLN A 381 12.79 25.43 -20.83
CA GLN A 381 11.75 25.06 -21.80
C GLN A 381 10.81 23.95 -21.29
N ASN A 382 11.21 23.21 -20.27
CA ASN A 382 10.43 22.12 -19.69
C ASN A 382 9.48 22.67 -18.61
N PRO A 383 8.15 22.45 -18.71
CA PRO A 383 7.19 22.87 -17.70
C PRO A 383 7.45 22.27 -16.30
N MET A 384 8.22 21.18 -16.19
CA MET A 384 8.64 20.57 -14.92
C MET A 384 9.94 21.19 -14.35
N ALA A 385 10.45 22.27 -14.94
CA ALA A 385 11.66 22.96 -14.51
C ALA A 385 11.72 23.29 -13.02
N GLN A 386 10.62 23.84 -12.50
CA GLN A 386 10.52 24.22 -11.10
C GLN A 386 10.61 23.01 -10.16
N GLN A 387 10.04 21.87 -10.56
CA GLN A 387 10.11 20.64 -9.78
C GLN A 387 11.51 20.05 -9.78
N ILE A 388 12.19 20.02 -10.94
CA ILE A 388 13.58 19.54 -11.05
C ILE A 388 14.51 20.42 -10.20
N GLY A 389 14.37 21.75 -10.33
CA GLY A 389 15.14 22.70 -9.52
C GLY A 389 14.91 22.51 -8.02
N SER A 390 13.66 22.31 -7.61
CA SER A 390 13.31 22.05 -6.20
C SER A 390 13.86 20.72 -5.70
N ALA A 391 13.82 19.66 -6.51
CA ALA A 391 14.34 18.33 -6.15
C ALA A 391 15.86 18.36 -5.94
N VAL A 392 16.60 19.00 -6.85
CA VAL A 392 18.06 19.19 -6.70
C VAL A 392 18.35 19.99 -5.44
N GLN A 393 17.58 21.04 -5.17
CA GLN A 393 17.81 21.92 -4.02
C GLN A 393 17.46 21.24 -2.69
N ALA A 394 16.43 20.39 -2.66
CA ALA A 394 16.11 19.52 -1.53
C ALA A 394 17.23 18.50 -1.26
N HIS A 395 17.75 17.83 -2.29
CA HIS A 395 18.85 16.88 -2.16
C HIS A 395 20.16 17.57 -1.73
N VAL A 396 20.46 18.77 -2.24
CA VAL A 396 21.55 19.62 -1.74
C VAL A 396 21.37 19.95 -0.26
N ALA A 397 20.13 20.19 0.20
CA ALA A 397 19.85 20.43 1.60
C ALA A 397 20.11 19.18 2.47
N GLU A 398 19.82 17.98 1.96
CA GLU A 398 20.19 16.72 2.64
C GLU A 398 21.71 16.60 2.79
N HIS A 399 22.48 16.79 1.71
CA HIS A 399 23.95 16.79 1.80
C HIS A 399 24.47 17.88 2.74
N LEU A 400 23.87 19.07 2.74
CA LEU A 400 24.26 20.16 3.65
C LEU A 400 24.00 19.78 5.12
N SER A 401 22.89 19.07 5.40
CA SER A 401 22.58 18.61 6.75
C SER A 401 23.60 17.58 7.25
N PHE A 402 24.01 16.64 6.40
CA PHE A 402 25.04 15.67 6.74
C PHE A 402 26.44 16.30 6.83
N LEU A 403 26.76 17.27 5.97
CA LEU A 403 27.98 18.06 6.07
C LEU A 403 28.05 18.83 7.40
N TYR A 404 26.93 19.45 7.80
CA TYR A 404 26.83 20.15 9.08
C TYR A 404 27.07 19.19 10.26
N ARG A 405 26.47 18.00 10.21
CA ARG A 405 26.73 16.94 11.19
C ARG A 405 28.21 16.54 11.23
N LYS A 406 28.83 16.27 10.08
CA LYS A 406 30.25 15.92 9.99
C LYS A 406 31.16 17.02 10.58
N LYS A 407 30.86 18.30 10.31
CA LYS A 407 31.60 19.43 10.90
C LYS A 407 31.42 19.51 12.42
N ILE A 408 30.26 19.16 12.96
CA ILE A 408 30.06 19.06 14.40
C ILE A 408 30.86 17.88 14.98
N GLU A 409 30.85 16.72 14.33
CA GLU A 409 31.66 15.55 14.72
C GLU A 409 33.16 15.90 14.77
N GLU A 410 33.65 16.64 13.78
CA GLU A 410 35.04 17.14 13.72
C GLU A 410 35.39 18.09 14.88
N GLN A 411 34.45 18.94 15.31
CA GLN A 411 34.68 19.87 16.43
C GLN A 411 34.60 19.19 17.81
N ILE A 412 33.76 18.15 17.94
CA ILE A 412 33.63 17.38 19.19
C ILE A 412 34.78 16.38 19.33
N GLY A 413 35.34 15.88 18.22
CA GLY A 413 36.40 14.87 18.22
C GLY A 413 35.91 13.46 18.60
N VAL A 414 34.59 13.26 18.69
CA VAL A 414 33.93 11.97 18.99
C VAL A 414 32.87 11.73 17.91
N PRO A 415 32.78 10.52 17.32
CA PRO A 415 31.73 10.21 16.35
C PRO A 415 30.36 10.31 17.00
N LEU A 416 29.43 11.05 16.39
CA LEU A 416 28.05 11.11 16.85
C LEU A 416 27.34 9.78 16.56
N PRO A 417 26.39 9.36 17.41
CA PRO A 417 25.60 8.16 17.18
C PRO A 417 24.75 8.29 15.90
N PRO A 418 24.57 7.20 15.13
CA PRO A 418 23.73 7.16 13.94
C PRO A 418 22.38 7.88 14.14
N PRO A 419 21.90 8.65 13.15
CA PRO A 419 20.59 9.28 13.25
C PRO A 419 19.51 8.20 13.45
N ASN A 420 18.59 8.45 14.40
CA ASN A 420 17.50 7.57 14.84
C ASN A 420 17.87 6.39 15.76
N GLU A 421 19.09 6.29 16.28
CA GLU A 421 19.41 5.30 17.31
C GLU A 421 18.80 5.69 18.68
N LYS A 422 18.24 4.71 19.40
CA LYS A 422 17.67 4.94 20.74
C LYS A 422 18.81 5.11 21.75
N LEU A 423 19.03 6.35 22.18
CA LEU A 423 20.04 6.71 23.17
C LEU A 423 19.45 6.66 24.59
N PRO A 424 20.20 6.17 25.59
CA PRO A 424 19.87 6.36 27.00
C PRO A 424 19.78 7.86 27.36
N GLU A 425 18.86 8.23 28.24
CA GLU A 425 18.60 9.64 28.62
C GLU A 425 19.89 10.37 29.07
N ASP A 426 20.74 9.71 29.84
CA ASP A 426 21.98 10.31 30.34
C ASP A 426 22.97 10.66 29.22
N ILE A 427 23.05 9.80 28.18
CA ILE A 427 23.95 9.97 27.04
C ILE A 427 23.40 11.05 26.09
N GLU A 428 22.08 11.13 25.92
CA GLU A 428 21.44 12.16 25.12
C GLU A 428 21.75 13.56 25.66
N VAL A 429 21.62 13.76 26.98
CA VAL A 429 21.86 15.06 27.62
C VAL A 429 23.33 15.49 27.49
N GLU A 430 24.27 14.55 27.64
CA GLU A 430 25.70 14.84 27.52
C GLU A 430 26.09 15.20 26.08
N ILE A 431 25.61 14.42 25.10
CA ILE A 431 25.80 14.70 23.67
C ILE A 431 25.14 16.03 23.28
N SER A 432 23.95 16.34 23.80
CA SER A 432 23.25 17.60 23.54
C SER A 432 24.02 18.82 24.07
N ARG A 433 24.70 18.71 25.21
CA ARG A 433 25.59 19.77 25.72
C ARG A 433 26.85 19.96 24.87
N LEU A 434 27.49 18.86 24.47
CA LEU A 434 28.70 18.88 23.63
C LEU A 434 28.40 19.43 22.23
N THR A 435 27.30 18.98 21.62
CA THR A 435 26.84 19.47 20.31
C THR A 435 26.41 20.93 20.34
N ALA A 436 25.82 21.44 21.43
CA ALA A 436 25.52 22.86 21.58
C ALA A 436 26.80 23.73 21.61
N GLN A 437 27.85 23.30 22.32
CA GLN A 437 29.13 24.00 22.35
C GLN A 437 29.84 23.97 20.99
N ALA A 438 29.90 22.79 20.36
CA ALA A 438 30.46 22.63 19.02
C ALA A 438 29.68 23.42 17.97
N GLY A 439 28.36 23.47 18.07
CA GLY A 439 27.49 24.28 17.22
C GLY A 439 27.78 25.79 17.35
N ALA A 440 28.05 26.28 18.56
CA ALA A 440 28.43 27.67 18.78
C ALA A 440 29.81 28.01 18.16
N GLN A 441 30.79 27.12 18.30
CA GLN A 441 32.11 27.27 17.67
C GLN A 441 32.01 27.23 16.14
N LEU A 442 31.24 26.28 15.60
CA LEU A 442 31.00 26.14 14.18
C LEU A 442 30.28 27.38 13.61
N LEU A 443 29.30 27.94 14.33
CA LEU A 443 28.64 29.19 13.97
C LEU A 443 29.64 30.34 13.87
N GLN A 444 30.54 30.47 14.84
CA GLN A 444 31.56 31.52 14.85
C GLN A 444 32.53 31.35 13.67
N MET A 445 32.93 30.11 13.37
CA MET A 445 33.80 29.79 12.24
C MET A 445 33.11 30.07 10.89
N ASN A 446 31.84 29.71 10.75
CA ASN A 446 31.03 29.99 9.56
C ASN A 446 30.80 31.50 9.38
N MET A 447 30.57 32.26 10.46
CA MET A 447 30.48 33.73 10.38
C MET A 447 31.81 34.35 9.94
N ALA A 448 32.93 33.86 10.45
CA ALA A 448 34.25 34.33 10.04
C ALA A 448 34.53 34.02 8.55
N GLN A 449 34.21 32.80 8.09
CA GLN A 449 34.29 32.44 6.67
C GLN A 449 33.34 33.27 5.80
N ALA A 450 32.11 33.53 6.25
CA ALA A 450 31.15 34.36 5.53
C ALA A 450 31.63 35.82 5.41
N GLN A 451 32.19 36.38 6.48
CA GLN A 451 32.84 37.71 6.43
C GLN A 451 34.04 37.72 5.48
N GLN A 452 34.85 36.66 5.46
CA GLN A 452 35.99 36.56 4.56
C GLN A 452 35.55 36.41 3.09
N GLN A 453 34.49 35.65 2.80
CA GLN A 453 33.90 35.55 1.47
C GLN A 453 33.23 36.86 1.03
N GLN A 454 32.51 37.54 1.93
CA GLN A 454 31.94 38.87 1.64
C GLN A 454 33.04 39.89 1.39
N ALA A 455 34.14 39.85 2.15
CA ALA A 455 35.29 40.71 1.92
C ALA A 455 35.98 40.40 0.58
N MET A 456 36.09 39.13 0.18
CA MET A 456 36.60 38.74 -1.14
C MET A 456 35.65 39.12 -2.28
N GLN A 457 34.33 39.00 -2.11
CA GLN A 457 33.35 39.43 -3.10
C GLN A 457 33.32 40.95 -3.24
N GLN A 458 33.40 41.69 -2.13
CA GLN A 458 33.54 43.16 -2.15
C GLN A 458 34.89 43.61 -2.74
N ALA A 459 35.93 42.79 -2.66
CA ALA A 459 37.22 43.05 -3.32
C ALA A 459 37.22 42.73 -4.83
N GLN A 460 36.38 41.79 -5.27
CA GLN A 460 36.14 41.51 -6.70
C GLN A 460 34.98 42.32 -7.28
N ASP A 461 34.29 43.12 -6.47
CA ASP A 461 33.17 43.95 -6.92
C ASP A 461 33.68 45.00 -7.93
N PRO A 462 33.17 45.00 -9.18
CA PRO A 462 33.56 45.95 -10.23
C PRO A 462 33.37 47.43 -9.84
N ILE A 463 32.59 47.70 -8.79
CA ILE A 463 32.33 49.02 -8.22
C ILE A 463 33.57 49.59 -7.49
N VAL A 464 34.39 48.76 -6.84
CA VAL A 464 35.61 49.24 -6.15
C VAL A 464 36.70 49.59 -7.17
N GLN A 465 36.83 48.82 -8.25
CA GLN A 465 37.69 49.17 -9.39
C GLN A 465 37.18 50.43 -10.12
N MET A 466 35.86 50.55 -10.34
CA MET A 466 35.28 51.78 -10.91
C MET A 466 35.45 52.98 -9.98
N GLN A 467 35.29 52.84 -8.66
CA GLN A 467 35.53 53.94 -7.72
C GLN A 467 37.00 54.36 -7.70
N GLN A 468 37.95 53.42 -7.80
CA GLN A 468 39.37 53.76 -7.93
C GLN A 468 39.65 54.49 -9.25
N ALA A 469 39.05 54.07 -10.35
CA ALA A 469 39.13 54.77 -11.63
C ALA A 469 38.45 56.16 -11.58
N GLU A 470 37.29 56.28 -10.93
CA GLU A 470 36.53 57.53 -10.80
C GLU A 470 37.26 58.54 -9.90
N LEU A 471 37.93 58.07 -8.84
CA LEU A 471 38.79 58.90 -7.99
C LEU A 471 40.03 59.38 -8.77
N GLN A 472 40.63 58.55 -9.61
CA GLN A 472 41.73 58.98 -10.49
C GLN A 472 41.26 60.03 -11.51
N ILE A 473 40.10 59.84 -12.14
CA ILE A 473 39.51 60.80 -13.08
C ILE A 473 39.18 62.12 -12.37
N LYS A 474 38.59 62.09 -11.16
CA LYS A 474 38.33 63.30 -10.35
C LYS A 474 39.63 64.00 -9.95
N ALA A 475 40.68 63.26 -9.60
CA ALA A 475 41.98 63.85 -9.28
C ALA A 475 42.64 64.53 -10.50
N GLU A 476 42.54 63.93 -11.68
CA GLU A 476 42.98 64.55 -12.94
C GLU A 476 42.12 65.76 -13.34
N GLU A 477 40.80 65.72 -13.08
CA GLU A 477 39.91 66.85 -13.35
C GLU A 477 40.22 68.06 -12.44
N VAL A 478 40.51 67.82 -11.16
CA VAL A 478 40.95 68.87 -10.23
C VAL A 478 42.29 69.47 -10.67
N LYS A 479 43.24 68.65 -11.12
CA LYS A 479 44.51 69.14 -11.69
C LYS A 479 44.28 69.98 -12.96
N ARG A 480 43.38 69.56 -13.85
CA ARG A 480 43.03 70.35 -15.04
C ARG A 480 42.33 71.66 -14.70
N LYS A 481 41.41 71.67 -13.71
CA LYS A 481 40.77 72.90 -13.24
C LYS A 481 41.78 73.87 -12.64
N ALA A 482 42.68 73.40 -11.77
CA ALA A 482 43.74 74.23 -11.22
C ALA A 482 44.66 74.81 -12.31
N ALA A 483 45.05 74.02 -13.31
CA ALA A 483 45.85 74.50 -14.44
C ALA A 483 45.09 75.53 -15.31
N LYS A 484 43.78 75.34 -15.51
CA LYS A 484 42.93 76.27 -16.25
C LYS A 484 42.77 77.60 -15.49
N ASP A 485 42.51 77.54 -14.18
CA ASP A 485 42.39 78.74 -13.35
C ASP A 485 43.70 79.55 -13.35
N GLN A 486 44.85 78.86 -13.34
CA GLN A 486 46.17 79.50 -13.43
C GLN A 486 46.41 80.16 -14.81
N ALA A 487 45.95 79.53 -15.88
CA ALA A 487 46.00 80.09 -17.24
C ALA A 487 45.05 81.30 -17.40
N ASP A 488 43.85 81.24 -16.83
CA ASP A 488 42.87 82.32 -16.87
C ASP A 488 43.35 83.54 -16.06
N ILE A 489 44.00 83.33 -14.91
CA ILE A 489 44.66 84.41 -14.13
C ILE A 489 45.80 85.05 -14.95
N ALA A 490 46.62 84.25 -15.65
CA ALA A 490 47.68 84.78 -16.50
C ALA A 490 47.14 85.59 -17.69
N LEU A 491 46.05 85.13 -18.31
CA LEU A 491 45.38 85.83 -19.40
C LEU A 491 44.76 87.16 -18.92
N ALA A 492 44.15 87.16 -17.73
CA ALA A 492 43.60 88.37 -17.10
C ALA A 492 44.70 89.40 -16.81
N GLN A 493 45.85 88.97 -16.29
CA GLN A 493 47.02 89.84 -16.07
C GLN A 493 47.57 90.40 -17.38
N ALA A 494 47.63 89.60 -18.44
CA ALA A 494 48.06 90.05 -19.77
C ALA A 494 47.11 91.11 -20.35
N ARG A 495 45.79 90.90 -20.23
CA ARG A 495 44.78 91.89 -20.65
C ARG A 495 44.90 93.20 -19.87
N LEU A 496 45.17 93.12 -18.57
CA LEU A 496 45.36 94.30 -17.72
C LEU A 496 46.59 95.11 -18.12
N LYS A 497 47.69 94.46 -18.50
CA LYS A 497 48.87 95.13 -19.06
C LYS A 497 48.59 95.82 -20.40
N VAL A 498 47.89 95.14 -21.31
CA VAL A 498 47.50 95.72 -22.60
C VAL A 498 46.61 96.96 -22.41
N GLU A 499 45.68 96.92 -21.47
CA GLU A 499 44.82 98.08 -21.18
C GLU A 499 45.61 99.22 -20.53
N GLN A 500 46.57 98.93 -19.65
CA GLN A 500 47.49 99.94 -19.10
C GLN A 500 48.35 100.59 -20.19
N GLU A 501 48.86 99.81 -21.14
CA GLU A 501 49.59 100.34 -22.31
C GLU A 501 48.68 101.20 -23.19
N ARG A 502 47.42 100.79 -23.40
CA ARG A 502 46.43 101.56 -24.16
C ARG A 502 46.15 102.91 -23.51
N ILE A 503 45.92 102.93 -22.19
CA ILE A 503 45.71 104.16 -21.40
C ILE A 503 46.96 105.06 -21.45
N ALA A 504 48.16 104.49 -21.38
CA ALA A 504 49.41 105.25 -21.48
C ALA A 504 49.59 105.90 -22.86
N ILE A 505 49.30 105.17 -23.94
CA ILE A 505 49.32 105.69 -25.31
C ILE A 505 48.27 106.79 -25.50
N GLU A 506 47.08 106.62 -24.94
CA GLU A 506 46.00 107.61 -25.00
C GLU A 506 46.38 108.89 -24.23
N ALA A 507 46.94 108.76 -23.03
CA ALA A 507 47.49 109.89 -22.27
C ALA A 507 48.63 110.61 -23.00
N GLN A 508 49.47 109.88 -23.74
CA GLN A 508 50.54 110.46 -24.55
C GLN A 508 49.99 111.22 -25.77
N LYS A 509 48.96 110.68 -26.45
CA LYS A 509 48.23 111.39 -27.53
C LYS A 509 47.56 112.65 -27.01
N GLU A 510 46.92 112.59 -25.85
CA GLU A 510 46.27 113.75 -25.23
C GLU A 510 47.29 114.84 -24.86
N ARG A 511 48.46 114.47 -24.30
CA ARG A 511 49.59 115.39 -24.06
C ARG A 511 50.11 116.03 -25.35
N GLN A 512 50.29 115.24 -26.42
CA GLN A 512 50.73 115.77 -27.71
C GLN A 512 49.71 116.75 -28.28
N ARG A 513 48.42 116.44 -28.18
CA ARG A 513 47.33 117.31 -28.63
C ARG A 513 47.26 118.63 -27.86
N LEU A 514 47.47 118.58 -26.54
CA LEU A 514 47.56 119.77 -25.69
C LEU A 514 48.79 120.62 -26.04
N SER A 515 49.94 120.00 -26.29
CA SER A 515 51.16 120.72 -26.71
C SER A 515 51.01 121.38 -28.08
N ALA A 516 50.35 120.72 -29.04
CA ALA A 516 50.06 121.28 -30.36
C ALA A 516 49.11 122.49 -30.25
N LYS A 517 48.06 122.41 -29.42
CA LYS A 517 47.18 123.55 -29.14
C LYS A 517 47.92 124.72 -28.48
N ALA A 518 48.85 124.45 -27.57
CA ALA A 518 49.66 125.49 -26.92
C ALA A 518 50.56 126.23 -27.93
N VAL A 519 51.20 125.50 -28.86
CA VAL A 519 52.01 126.12 -29.94
C VAL A 519 51.13 126.93 -30.90
N GLU A 520 49.91 126.48 -31.18
CA GLU A 520 48.97 127.22 -32.03
C GLU A 520 48.47 128.51 -31.36
N THR A 521 48.23 128.47 -30.04
CA THR A 521 47.85 129.66 -29.26
C THR A 521 49.02 130.64 -29.12
N ASP A 522 50.25 130.17 -28.92
CA ASP A 522 51.44 131.04 -28.90
C ASP A 522 51.69 131.73 -30.25
N LYS A 523 51.49 131.02 -31.37
CA LYS A 523 51.55 131.61 -32.72
C LYS A 523 50.46 132.66 -32.94
N LYS A 524 49.22 132.42 -32.48
CA LYS A 524 48.14 133.40 -32.54
C LYS A 524 48.45 134.64 -31.70
N LEU A 525 48.97 134.47 -30.48
CA LEU A 525 49.39 135.58 -29.62
C LEU A 525 50.51 136.42 -30.26
N LYS A 526 51.52 135.77 -30.84
CA LYS A 526 52.61 136.47 -31.56
C LYS A 526 52.12 137.23 -32.79
N ALA A 527 51.16 136.67 -33.54
CA ALA A 527 50.53 137.37 -34.67
C ALA A 527 49.70 138.60 -34.21
N ASP A 528 48.98 138.48 -33.09
CA ASP A 528 48.16 139.58 -32.55
C ASP A 528 49.02 140.73 -32.00
N VAL A 529 50.16 140.42 -31.39
CA VAL A 529 51.14 141.42 -30.92
C VAL A 529 51.79 142.14 -32.11
N LEU A 530 52.12 141.43 -33.19
CA LEU A 530 52.71 142.04 -34.39
C LEU A 530 51.73 142.99 -35.11
N THR A 531 50.44 142.66 -35.09
CA THR A 531 49.38 143.46 -35.74
C THR A 531 49.06 144.73 -34.95
N LYS A 532 49.24 144.72 -33.62
CA LYS A 532 49.04 145.92 -32.78
C LYS A 532 50.21 146.90 -32.83
N MET A 533 51.43 146.47 -33.17
CA MET A 533 52.60 147.37 -33.28
C MET A 533 52.71 148.13 -34.61
N THR A 534 51.86 147.83 -35.60
CA THR A 534 51.87 148.47 -36.94
C THR A 534 50.76 149.51 -37.16
N ARG A 535 50.05 149.92 -36.11
CA ARG A 535 49.09 151.04 -36.12
C ARG A 535 49.48 152.13 -35.12
N THR A 536 50.56 152.84 -35.44
CA THR A 536 50.95 154.19 -35.03
C THR A 536 51.96 154.66 -36.05
#